data_AF-A0A9W9P3J7-F1
#
_entry.id   AF-A0A9W9P3J7-F1
#
_cell.length_a   1.000
_cell.length_b   1.000
_cell.length_c   1.000
_cell.angle_alpha   90.00
_cell.angle_beta   90.00
_cell.angle_gamma   90.00
#
_symmetry.space_group_name_H-M   'P 1'
#
loop_
_entity.id
_entity.type
_entity.pdbx_description
1 polymer ?
#
loop_
_entity_poly.entity_id
_entity_poly.type
_entity_poly.pdbx_seq_one_letter_code
_entity_poly.pdbx_strand_id
1 'polypeptide(L)'
;MSSEQQGHRLYVKGRHLSYQRSKHALTPNTSLVKIEGVDDSKAANFYLGKKVAFVYRAKREVRGSNIRVIWGKVTRPHGNSGVVRAKFRNNLPPQVLRCYRPRHALPLQHLNGFLCI
;
A
#
# COMPACT_ATOMS: atom_id res chain seq x y z
N MET A 1 22.18 19.12 20.32
CA MET A 1 21.13 19.64 19.42
C MET A 1 20.91 18.61 18.32
N SER A 2 20.00 17.66 18.53
CA SER A 2 19.58 16.69 17.51
C SER A 2 18.55 17.36 16.60
N SER A 3 18.94 17.68 15.38
CA SER A 3 18.06 18.23 14.36
C SER A 3 17.01 17.19 13.95
N GLU A 4 15.82 17.22 14.56
CA GLU A 4 14.65 16.53 14.02
C GLU A 4 14.19 17.27 12.76
N GLN A 5 14.83 16.95 11.62
CA GLN A 5 14.33 17.36 10.31
C GLN A 5 12.99 16.63 10.11
N GLN A 6 11.87 17.29 10.41
CA GLN A 6 10.54 16.81 10.02
C GLN A 6 10.45 16.89 8.50
N GLY A 7 10.95 15.85 7.83
CA GLY A 7 10.89 15.72 6.38
C GLY A 7 9.43 15.79 5.92
N HIS A 8 9.10 16.76 5.07
CA HIS A 8 7.76 16.90 4.54
C HIS A 8 7.36 15.65 3.75
N ARG A 9 6.19 15.10 4.06
CA ARG A 9 5.71 13.87 3.44
C ARG A 9 5.12 14.14 2.06
N LEU A 10 5.76 13.62 1.02
CA LEU A 10 5.35 13.81 -0.39
C LEU A 10 4.41 12.72 -0.95
N TYR A 11 3.97 11.78 -0.12
CA TYR A 11 3.18 10.62 -0.55
C TYR A 11 1.90 10.48 0.27
N VAL A 12 0.85 9.94 -0.35
CA VAL A 12 -0.41 9.63 0.32
C VAL A 12 -0.36 8.20 0.84
N LYS A 13 -1.00 7.95 1.99
CA LYS A 13 -0.99 6.64 2.65
C LYS A 13 -2.08 5.81 2.00
N GLY A 14 -1.73 4.58 1.63
CA GLY A 14 -2.67 3.61 1.11
C GLY A 14 -2.68 2.35 1.99
N ARG A 15 -3.84 1.71 2.05
CA ARG A 15 -4.03 0.39 2.66
C ARG A 15 -4.31 -0.62 1.58
N HIS A 16 -3.56 -1.71 1.56
CA HIS A 16 -3.89 -2.86 0.74
C HIS A 16 -5.07 -3.61 1.36
N LEU A 17 -6.15 -3.79 0.62
CA LEU A 17 -7.37 -4.45 1.12
C LEU A 17 -7.37 -5.93 0.80
N SER A 18 -7.27 -6.24 -0.49
CA SER A 18 -7.42 -7.58 -1.04
C SER A 18 -6.87 -7.60 -2.46
N TYR A 19 -6.77 -8.80 -3.04
CA TYR A 19 -6.71 -8.89 -4.50
C TYR A 19 -8.13 -8.84 -5.05
N GLN A 20 -8.23 -8.51 -6.33
CA GLN A 20 -9.49 -8.64 -7.06
C GLN A 20 -10.00 -10.09 -6.88
N ARG A 21 -11.27 -10.23 -6.52
CA ARG A 21 -11.86 -11.53 -6.18
C ARG A 21 -13.30 -11.62 -6.65
N SER A 22 -13.73 -12.85 -6.90
CA SER A 22 -15.14 -13.26 -6.90
C SER A 22 -15.47 -13.93 -5.57
N LYS A 23 -16.68 -14.49 -5.44
CA LYS A 23 -17.09 -15.26 -4.27
C LYS A 23 -16.15 -16.44 -4.00
N HIS A 24 -15.67 -17.10 -5.05
CA HIS A 24 -14.92 -18.36 -4.95
C HIS A 24 -13.48 -18.28 -5.50
N ALA A 25 -13.12 -17.25 -6.26
CA ALA A 25 -11.80 -17.15 -6.89
C ALA A 25 -11.10 -15.82 -6.57
N LEU A 26 -9.77 -15.87 -6.50
CA LEU A 26 -8.89 -14.72 -6.25
C LEU A 26 -7.99 -14.50 -7.47
N THR A 27 -7.84 -13.26 -7.89
CA THR A 27 -7.00 -12.85 -9.03
C THR A 27 -5.83 -11.98 -8.52
N PRO A 28 -4.69 -12.60 -8.14
CA PRO A 28 -3.60 -11.92 -7.44
C PRO A 28 -2.85 -10.87 -8.27
N ASN A 29 -2.99 -10.92 -9.60
CA ASN A 29 -2.37 -9.97 -10.54
C ASN A 29 -2.87 -8.52 -10.37
N THR A 30 -4.01 -8.35 -9.70
CA THR A 30 -4.65 -7.04 -9.47
C THR A 30 -4.94 -6.86 -8.00
N SER A 31 -4.31 -5.86 -7.41
CA SER A 31 -4.45 -5.51 -5.99
C SER A 31 -5.48 -4.39 -5.82
N LEU A 32 -6.29 -4.47 -4.78
CA LEU A 32 -7.22 -3.42 -4.35
C LEU A 32 -6.57 -2.61 -3.24
N VAL A 33 -6.59 -1.30 -3.40
CA VAL A 33 -5.92 -0.33 -2.53
C VAL A 33 -6.92 0.76 -2.16
N LYS A 34 -7.08 1.01 -0.86
CA LYS A 34 -7.84 2.16 -0.36
C LYS A 34 -6.87 3.27 -0.02
N ILE A 35 -7.09 4.44 -0.61
CA ILE A 35 -6.30 5.64 -0.34
C ILE A 35 -6.92 6.35 0.86
N GLU A 36 -6.10 6.84 1.79
CA GLU A 36 -6.59 7.65 2.92
C GLU A 36 -7.19 8.96 2.39
N GLY A 37 -8.41 9.30 2.85
CA GLY A 37 -9.11 10.54 2.49
C GLY A 37 -9.81 10.53 1.12
N VAL A 38 -9.89 9.39 0.44
CA VAL A 38 -10.59 9.27 -0.85
C VAL A 38 -11.80 8.35 -0.69
N ASP A 39 -13.00 8.92 -0.66
CA ASP A 39 -14.25 8.16 -0.53
C ASP A 39 -15.07 8.08 -1.81
N ASP A 40 -14.82 8.97 -2.78
CA ASP A 40 -15.53 9.00 -4.05
C ASP A 40 -14.73 8.42 -5.22
N SER A 41 -15.44 7.88 -6.21
CA SER A 41 -14.86 7.43 -7.49
C SER A 41 -14.26 8.58 -8.30
N LYS A 42 -14.85 9.78 -8.25
CA LYS A 42 -14.34 10.98 -8.92
C LYS A 42 -12.99 11.41 -8.34
N ALA A 43 -12.87 11.39 -7.01
CA ALA A 43 -11.61 11.68 -6.33
C ALA A 43 -10.55 10.59 -6.61
N ALA A 44 -10.96 9.33 -6.75
CA ALA A 44 -10.05 8.25 -7.13
C ALA A 44 -9.47 8.40 -8.55
N ASN A 45 -10.18 9.04 -9.47
CA ASN A 45 -9.69 9.28 -10.83
C ASN A 45 -8.43 10.16 -10.88
N PHE A 46 -8.23 11.05 -9.89
CA PHE A 46 -7.02 11.86 -9.77
C PHE A 46 -5.75 11.01 -9.61
N TYR A 47 -5.88 9.82 -9.00
CA TYR A 47 -4.76 8.94 -8.71
C TYR A 47 -4.44 7.96 -9.85
N LEU A 48 -5.13 8.05 -10.99
CA LEU A 48 -4.85 7.20 -12.14
C LEU A 48 -3.47 7.48 -12.71
N GLY A 49 -2.76 6.41 -13.06
CA GLY A 49 -1.41 6.49 -13.60
C GLY A 49 -0.31 6.84 -12.57
N LYS A 50 -0.67 7.18 -11.33
CA LYS A 50 0.31 7.41 -10.26
C LYS A 50 1.04 6.12 -9.91
N LYS A 51 2.32 6.27 -9.53
CA LYS A 51 3.16 5.16 -9.06
C LYS A 51 2.78 4.81 -7.63
N VAL A 52 2.90 3.53 -7.30
CA VAL A 52 2.57 2.99 -5.99
C VAL A 52 3.75 2.17 -5.52
N ALA A 53 4.14 2.34 -4.26
CA ALA A 53 5.27 1.64 -3.65
C ALA A 53 4.80 0.89 -2.41
N PHE A 54 5.08 -0.40 -2.36
CA PHE A 54 4.96 -1.19 -1.14
C PHE A 54 6.32 -1.33 -0.49
N VAL A 55 6.48 -0.74 0.71
CA VAL A 55 7.74 -0.76 1.45
C VAL A 55 7.66 -1.76 2.60
N TYR A 56 8.67 -2.60 2.72
CA TYR A 56 8.80 -3.58 3.80
C TYR A 56 10.25 -3.74 4.24
N ARG A 57 10.44 -4.21 5.47
CA ARG A 57 11.75 -4.53 6.03
C ARG A 57 11.96 -6.04 6.01
N ALA A 58 13.14 -6.46 5.56
CA ALA A 58 13.59 -7.85 5.59
C ALA A 58 14.77 -8.00 6.55
N LYS A 59 14.97 -9.21 7.09
CA LYS A 59 16.08 -9.50 8.03
C LYS A 59 17.46 -9.47 7.35
N ARG A 60 17.52 -9.90 6.08
CA ARG A 60 18.75 -9.96 5.31
C ARG A 60 18.97 -8.65 4.56
N GLU A 61 20.14 -8.08 4.77
CA GLU A 61 20.63 -6.93 4.03
C GLU A 61 20.83 -7.29 2.55
N VAL A 62 20.29 -6.44 1.68
CA VAL A 62 20.49 -6.56 0.23
C VAL A 62 20.87 -5.17 -0.25
N ARG A 63 22.06 -5.04 -0.86
CA ARG A 63 22.57 -3.77 -1.39
C ARG A 63 22.65 -2.66 -0.32
N GLY A 64 23.25 -2.95 0.83
CA GLY A 64 23.48 -1.93 1.86
C GLY A 64 22.25 -1.58 2.72
N SER A 65 21.11 -2.24 2.51
CA SER A 65 19.88 -1.90 3.24
C SER A 65 18.96 -3.09 3.52
N ASN A 66 18.21 -2.97 4.62
CA ASN A 66 17.18 -3.92 5.03
C ASN A 66 15.79 -3.57 4.48
N ILE A 67 15.66 -2.44 3.78
CA ILE A 67 14.39 -1.93 3.27
C ILE A 67 14.26 -2.33 1.80
N ARG A 68 13.10 -2.89 1.45
CA ARG A 68 12.79 -3.33 0.09
C ARG A 68 11.49 -2.71 -0.37
N VAL A 69 11.41 -2.47 -1.66
CA VAL A 69 10.27 -1.80 -2.29
C VAL A 69 9.75 -2.61 -3.46
N ILE A 70 8.45 -2.84 -3.50
CA ILE A 70 7.75 -3.37 -4.66
C ILE A 70 7.01 -2.21 -5.32
N TRP A 71 7.39 -1.91 -6.56
CA TRP A 71 6.78 -0.84 -7.35
C TRP A 71 5.57 -1.35 -8.13
N GLY A 72 4.60 -0.46 -8.30
CA GLY A 72 3.40 -0.67 -9.09
C GLY A 72 2.84 0.65 -9.62
N LYS A 73 1.69 0.53 -10.29
CA LYS A 73 0.93 1.66 -10.82
C LYS A 73 -0.56 1.50 -10.56
N VAL A 74 -1.24 2.61 -10.32
CA VAL A 74 -2.70 2.65 -10.30
C VAL A 74 -3.23 2.56 -11.73
N THR A 75 -4.19 1.67 -11.95
CA THR A 75 -4.74 1.38 -13.29
C THR A 75 -6.14 1.93 -13.49
N ARG A 76 -7.07 1.68 -12.56
CA ARG A 76 -8.47 2.15 -12.65
C ARG A 76 -9.12 2.24 -11.26
N PRO A 77 -10.16 3.09 -11.05
CA PRO A 77 -10.94 3.04 -9.82
C PRO A 77 -11.70 1.72 -9.71
N HIS A 78 -12.10 1.36 -8.49
CA HIS A 78 -12.88 0.18 -8.19
C HIS A 78 -14.04 0.50 -7.25
N GLY A 79 -15.26 0.28 -7.75
CA GLY A 79 -16.48 0.60 -7.01
C GLY A 79 -16.64 2.09 -6.77
N ASN A 80 -17.49 2.44 -5.81
CA ASN A 80 -17.84 3.83 -5.52
C ASN A 80 -17.08 4.38 -4.31
N SER A 81 -16.52 3.51 -3.45
CA SER A 81 -15.90 3.87 -2.17
C SER A 81 -14.44 4.36 -2.27
N GLY A 82 -14.04 4.97 -3.39
CA GLY A 82 -12.68 5.50 -3.56
C GLY A 82 -11.54 4.46 -3.51
N VAL A 83 -11.85 3.18 -3.75
CA VAL A 83 -10.84 2.11 -3.86
C VAL A 83 -10.26 2.13 -5.27
N VAL A 84 -8.97 1.83 -5.41
CA VAL A 84 -8.29 1.76 -6.70
C VAL A 84 -7.69 0.38 -6.96
N ARG A 85 -7.59 0.00 -8.24
CA ARG A 85 -6.85 -1.19 -8.67
C ARG A 85 -5.41 -0.82 -9.00
N ALA A 86 -4.47 -1.48 -8.34
CA ALA A 86 -3.06 -1.35 -8.59
C ALA A 86 -2.50 -2.64 -9.23
N LYS A 87 -1.61 -2.47 -10.21
CA LYS A 87 -0.78 -3.55 -10.75
C LYS A 87 0.65 -3.32 -10.31
N PHE A 88 1.21 -4.28 -9.59
CA PHE A 88 2.61 -4.28 -9.16
C PHE A 88 3.47 -5.05 -10.16
N ARG A 89 4.77 -4.76 -10.17
CA ARG A 89 5.74 -5.52 -10.98
C ARG A 89 5.80 -6.98 -10.54
N ASN A 90 5.79 -7.20 -9.24
CA ASN A 90 5.68 -8.51 -8.62
C ASN A 90 4.42 -8.48 -7.76
N ASN A 91 3.65 -9.58 -7.79
CA ASN A 91 2.46 -9.68 -6.96
C ASN A 91 2.84 -9.51 -5.49
N LEU A 92 2.01 -8.79 -4.75
CA LEU A 92 2.25 -8.59 -3.33
C LEU A 92 2.20 -9.94 -2.58
N PRO A 93 2.90 -10.08 -1.44
CA PRO A 93 2.77 -11.27 -0.64
C PRO A 93 1.42 -11.27 0.10
N PRO A 94 0.69 -12.40 0.19
CA PRO A 94 -0.65 -12.44 0.80
C PRO A 94 -0.66 -12.09 2.29
N GLN A 95 0.48 -12.16 2.96
CA GLN A 95 0.64 -11.76 4.37
C GLN A 95 0.29 -10.29 4.62
N VAL A 96 0.40 -9.43 3.59
CA VAL A 96 0.11 -7.99 3.69
C VAL A 96 -1.39 -7.68 3.82
N LEU A 97 -2.24 -8.67 3.56
CA LEU A 97 -3.69 -8.58 3.76
C LEU A 97 -4.07 -8.60 5.25
N ARG A 98 -3.22 -9.19 6.09
CA ARG A 98 -3.50 -9.45 7.50
C ARG A 98 -3.15 -8.24 8.37
N CYS A 99 -3.66 -7.05 8.06
CA CYS A 99 -3.65 -5.93 9.00
C CYS A 99 -4.95 -5.91 9.81
N TYR A 100 -5.03 -6.81 10.80
CA TYR A 100 -5.94 -6.68 11.93
C TYR A 100 -5.47 -5.48 12.77
N ARG A 101 -6.33 -4.50 13.07
CA ARG A 101 -6.02 -3.47 14.07
C ARG A 101 -6.24 -4.10 15.46
N PRO A 102 -5.20 -4.34 16.29
CA PRO A 102 -5.46 -4.50 17.71
C PRO A 102 -5.83 -3.11 18.27
N ARG A 103 -6.92 -3.03 19.04
CA ARG A 103 -7.32 -1.79 19.74
C ARG A 103 -6.40 -1.42 20.90
N HIS A 104 -5.46 -2.29 21.28
CA HIS A 104 -4.47 -2.02 22.32
C HIS A 104 -3.08 -1.87 21.72
N ALA A 105 -2.46 -0.74 22.03
CA ALA A 105 -1.17 -0.30 21.53
C ALA A 105 -0.05 -1.26 21.95
N LEU A 106 0.74 -1.71 20.98
CA LEU A 106 2.13 -2.09 21.17
C LEU A 106 2.98 -1.21 20.27
N PRO A 107 4.06 -0.60 20.79
CA PRO A 107 4.97 0.20 19.98
C PRO A 107 5.85 -0.77 19.18
N LEU A 108 5.35 -1.30 18.06
CA LEU A 108 6.17 -2.04 17.14
C LEU A 108 6.61 -1.12 16.01
N GLN A 109 7.89 -0.78 16.04
CA GLN A 109 8.69 -0.13 15.00
C GLN A 109 8.79 -0.96 13.68
N HIS A 110 7.75 -1.72 13.35
CA HIS A 110 7.70 -2.65 12.24
C HIS A 110 6.93 -2.05 11.07
N LEU A 111 7.62 -1.24 10.26
CA LEU A 111 7.20 -0.78 8.93
C LEU A 111 7.18 -1.94 7.93
N ASN A 112 6.31 -2.93 8.16
CA ASN A 112 5.93 -3.91 7.15
C ASN A 112 4.46 -3.60 6.82
N GLY A 113 4.19 -2.89 5.72
CA GLY A 113 2.80 -2.72 5.29
C GLY A 113 2.39 -1.38 4.70
N PHE A 114 3.26 -0.37 4.66
CA PHE A 114 2.86 0.93 4.14
C PHE A 114 2.93 0.97 2.62
N LEU A 115 1.79 1.28 2.02
CA LEU A 115 1.70 1.60 0.62
C LEU A 115 1.76 3.12 0.45
N CYS A 116 2.74 3.59 -0.31
CA CYS A 116 2.92 4.99 -0.65
C CYS A 116 2.43 5.21 -2.08
N ILE A 117 1.52 6.17 -2.28
CA ILE A 117 0.99 6.58 -3.58
C ILE A 117 1.46 8.01 -3.87
#